data_AF-Q2JJQ7-F1
#
_entry.id   AF-Q2JJQ7-F1
#
_cell.length_a   1.000
_cell.length_b   1.000
_cell.length_c   1.000
_cell.angle_alpha   90.00
_cell.angle_beta   90.00
_cell.angle_gamma   90.00
#
_symmetry.space_group_name_H-M   'P 1'
#
loop_
_entity.id
_entity.type
_entity.pdbx_description
1 polymer ?
#
loop_
_entity_poly.entity_id
_entity_poly.type
_entity_poly.pdbx_seq_one_letter_code
_entity_poly.pdbx_strand_id
1 'polypeptide(L)'
;MARWAGILLVGGLMGSWRSEATWAESEFRVGSELVLTLRTPDAPARLRLLKQRLEEILLQASSPQVQVSLDIPSPNPSTTGSGDPPAQAARILLNQQLLLEVTPADAEAHAAPQPADLARIWADRLQTVFNQESSRQQLFLGLGLPPHLTWQGRLYRRAERAAADTGRFVTDGTRIQDHVVYWEIPSGENPFDFTDKPTLSDPPPERLFLLNRHRQFVPYEL
;
A
#
# COMPACT_ATOMS: atom_id res chain seq x y z
N MET A 1 12.46 -0.68 10.30
CA MET A 1 11.58 0.47 10.03
C MET A 1 11.59 0.73 8.52
N ALA A 2 10.53 0.35 7.81
CA ALA A 2 10.42 0.53 6.36
C ALA A 2 9.94 1.95 6.02
N ARG A 3 10.71 2.69 5.21
CA ARG A 3 10.31 3.96 4.59
C ARG A 3 9.59 3.64 3.27
N TRP A 4 8.29 3.82 3.21
CA TRP A 4 7.51 3.80 1.98
C TRP A 4 7.15 5.23 1.59
N ALA A 5 7.41 5.58 0.33
CA ALA A 5 7.11 6.84 -0.34
C ALA A 5 7.74 8.10 0.30
N GLY A 6 8.27 9.00 -0.52
CA GLY A 6 8.69 10.32 -0.04
C GLY A 6 7.51 11.04 0.62
N ILE A 7 7.59 11.22 1.94
CA ILE A 7 6.62 11.96 2.75
C ILE A 7 7.08 13.42 2.75
N LEU A 8 6.30 14.31 2.14
CA LEU A 8 6.35 15.74 2.44
C LEU A 8 5.51 15.99 3.70
N LEU A 9 6.20 16.20 4.83
CA LEU A 9 5.62 16.76 6.04
C LEU A 9 5.61 18.28 5.87
N VAL A 10 4.44 18.87 5.63
CA VAL A 10 4.25 20.31 5.83
C VAL A 10 3.47 20.50 7.11
N GLY A 11 4.20 20.61 8.23
CA GLY A 11 3.63 20.98 9.53
C GLY A 11 3.64 22.50 9.67
N GLY A 12 2.49 23.14 9.52
CA GLY A 12 2.29 24.54 9.91
C GLY A 12 1.87 24.62 11.37
N LEU A 13 2.75 25.11 12.24
CA LEU A 13 2.41 25.50 13.62
C LEU A 13 2.18 27.02 13.64
N MET A 14 0.92 27.44 13.74
CA MET A 14 0.58 28.77 14.25
C MET A 14 -0.37 28.58 15.43
N GLY A 15 0.07 29.02 16.60
CA GLY A 15 -0.70 28.93 17.83
C GLY A 15 -1.63 30.12 18.04
N SER A 16 -2.73 29.88 18.75
CA SER A 16 -3.36 30.87 19.62
C SER A 16 -4.19 30.16 20.71
N TRP A 17 -4.19 30.70 21.93
CA TRP A 17 -4.73 30.06 23.12
C TRP A 17 -6.25 30.21 23.22
N ARG A 18 -6.98 29.26 22.64
CA ARG A 18 -8.31 28.80 23.07
C ARG A 18 -8.24 27.27 23.10
N SER A 19 -9.19 26.58 23.71
CA SER A 19 -9.30 25.11 23.65
C SER A 19 -9.59 24.65 22.21
N GLU A 20 -8.62 24.82 21.32
CA GLU A 20 -8.63 24.37 19.95
C GLU A 20 -8.17 22.92 20.01
N ALA A 21 -9.09 22.01 19.71
CA ALA A 21 -8.68 20.68 19.28
C ALA A 21 -7.63 20.90 18.18
N THR A 22 -6.38 20.53 18.46
CA THR A 22 -5.28 20.72 17.54
C THR A 22 -5.58 19.91 16.29
N TRP A 23 -6.02 20.60 15.24
CA TRP A 23 -6.35 19.98 13.97
C TRP A 23 -5.09 19.38 13.38
N ALA A 24 -5.09 18.06 13.20
CA ALA A 24 -4.06 17.36 12.47
C ALA A 24 -4.61 17.02 11.08
N GLU A 25 -3.82 17.30 10.05
CA GLU A 25 -4.12 16.91 8.68
C GLU A 25 -3.20 15.75 8.29
N SER A 26 -3.75 14.72 7.68
CA SER A 26 -2.98 13.55 7.23
C SER A 26 -3.52 13.06 5.90
N GLU A 27 -2.66 13.06 4.89
CA GLU A 27 -3.00 12.63 3.54
C GLU A 27 -2.68 11.15 3.32
N PHE A 28 -3.61 10.44 2.69
CA PHE A 28 -3.36 9.13 2.14
C PHE A 28 -3.24 9.20 0.62
N ARG A 29 -2.06 8.83 0.11
CA ARG A 29 -1.73 8.81 -1.31
C ARG A 29 -1.33 7.41 -1.75
N VAL A 30 -1.65 7.07 -2.99
CA VAL A 30 -1.15 5.88 -3.69
C VAL A 30 -0.41 6.37 -4.92
N GLY A 31 0.91 6.15 -4.98
CA GLY A 31 1.75 6.85 -5.94
C GLY A 31 1.64 8.36 -5.76
N SER A 32 1.34 9.09 -6.84
CA SER A 32 1.09 10.53 -6.82
C SER A 32 -0.36 10.91 -6.49
N GLU A 33 -1.29 9.96 -6.55
CA GLU A 33 -2.73 10.21 -6.44
C GLU A 33 -3.16 10.41 -4.98
N LEU A 34 -3.80 11.54 -4.69
CA LEU A 34 -4.43 11.79 -3.39
C LEU A 34 -5.79 11.09 -3.34
N VAL A 35 -5.88 10.11 -2.45
CA VAL A 35 -7.08 9.32 -2.29
C VAL A 35 -8.01 9.97 -1.27
N LEU A 36 -7.50 10.26 -0.08
CA LEU A 36 -8.26 10.87 1.01
C LEU A 36 -7.36 11.71 1.90
N THR A 37 -8.03 12.57 2.67
CA THR A 37 -7.40 13.45 3.64
C THR A 37 -8.20 13.31 4.93
N LEU A 38 -7.50 13.08 6.05
CA LEU A 38 -8.09 13.08 7.38
C LEU A 38 -7.76 14.42 8.04
N ARG A 39 -8.78 15.08 8.60
CA ARG A 39 -8.68 16.41 9.21
C ARG A 39 -9.20 16.40 10.65
N THR A 40 -8.84 15.37 11.40
CA THR A 40 -9.25 15.20 12.80
C THR A 40 -8.00 15.19 13.69
N PRO A 41 -8.10 15.52 14.99
CA PRO A 41 -6.93 15.50 15.88
C PRO A 41 -6.19 14.16 15.93
N ASP A 42 -6.89 13.06 15.69
CA ASP A 42 -6.36 11.70 15.63
C ASP A 42 -5.95 11.23 14.22
N ALA A 43 -5.97 12.13 13.22
CA ALA A 43 -5.65 11.83 11.82
C ALA A 43 -4.33 11.07 11.63
N PRO A 44 -3.21 11.36 12.33
CA PRO A 44 -1.97 10.60 12.18
C PRO A 44 -2.10 9.14 12.63
N ALA A 45 -2.82 8.92 13.74
CA ALA A 45 -3.05 7.58 14.28
C ALA A 45 -3.96 6.76 13.35
N ARG A 46 -5.02 7.39 12.84
CA ARG A 46 -5.95 6.77 11.89
C ARG A 46 -5.31 6.49 10.54
N LEU A 47 -4.47 7.39 10.01
CA LEU A 47 -3.71 7.15 8.78
C LEU A 47 -2.74 5.97 8.93
N ARG A 48 -2.07 5.85 10.08
CA ARG A 48 -1.20 4.69 10.37
C ARG A 48 -1.99 3.39 10.38
N LEU A 49 -3.15 3.37 11.05
CA LEU A 49 -4.01 2.18 11.09
C LEU A 49 -4.55 1.81 9.71
N LEU A 50 -4.95 2.80 8.90
CA LEU A 50 -5.38 2.60 7.51
C LEU A 50 -4.27 1.92 6.70
N LYS A 51 -3.03 2.42 6.77
CA LYS A 51 -1.89 1.84 6.06
C LYS A 51 -1.61 0.40 6.49
N GLN A 52 -1.65 0.13 7.79
CA GLN A 52 -1.47 -1.22 8.32
C GLN A 52 -2.57 -2.17 7.80
N ARG A 53 -3.84 -1.77 7.89
CA ARG A 53 -4.96 -2.58 7.39
C ARG A 53 -4.87 -2.81 5.89
N LEU A 54 -4.52 -1.78 5.12
CA LEU A 54 -4.31 -1.92 3.68
C LEU A 54 -3.27 -3.00 3.38
N GLU A 55 -2.10 -2.94 4.03
CA GLU A 55 -1.05 -3.95 3.86
C GLU A 55 -1.53 -5.35 4.21
N GLU A 56 -2.21 -5.52 5.35
CA GLU A 56 -2.76 -6.81 5.79
C GLU A 56 -3.79 -7.38 4.80
N ILE A 57 -4.73 -6.55 4.33
CA ILE A 57 -5.77 -6.94 3.38
C ILE A 57 -5.13 -7.35 2.05
N LEU A 58 -4.18 -6.56 1.54
CA LEU A 58 -3.48 -6.87 0.29
C LEU A 58 -2.61 -8.13 0.43
N LEU A 59 -2.03 -8.40 1.61
CA LEU A 59 -1.27 -9.62 1.90
C LEU A 59 -2.17 -10.87 1.94
N GLN A 60 -3.44 -10.72 2.30
CA GLN A 60 -4.40 -11.84 2.30
C GLN A 60 -5.07 -12.04 0.94
N ALA A 61 -5.14 -11.00 0.10
CA ALA A 61 -5.84 -11.04 -1.18
C ALA A 61 -5.26 -12.10 -2.13
N SER A 62 -6.06 -13.06 -2.60
CA SER A 62 -5.59 -14.10 -3.54
C SER A 62 -5.38 -13.59 -4.98
N SER A 63 -5.91 -12.40 -5.29
CA SER A 63 -5.85 -11.76 -6.61
C SER A 63 -5.35 -10.32 -6.47
N PRO A 64 -4.60 -9.80 -7.46
CA PRO A 64 -4.25 -8.37 -7.51
C PRO A 64 -5.46 -7.47 -7.82
N GLN A 65 -6.61 -8.05 -8.19
CA GLN A 65 -7.85 -7.29 -8.33
C GLN A 65 -8.40 -6.96 -6.94
N VAL A 66 -8.60 -5.67 -6.70
CA VAL A 66 -9.06 -5.14 -5.42
C VAL A 66 -10.44 -4.54 -5.60
N GLN A 67 -11.38 -4.98 -4.77
CA GLN A 67 -12.74 -4.48 -4.75
C GLN A 67 -12.95 -3.54 -3.57
N VAL A 68 -13.43 -2.33 -3.85
CA VAL A 68 -13.84 -1.37 -2.84
C VAL A 68 -15.36 -1.44 -2.70
N SER A 69 -15.86 -1.46 -1.47
CA SER A 69 -17.29 -1.44 -1.17
C SER A 69 -17.59 -0.58 0.05
N LEU A 70 -18.85 -0.24 0.24
CA LEU A 70 -19.33 0.57 1.36
C LEU A 70 -20.30 -0.24 2.20
N ASP A 71 -20.12 -0.18 3.51
CA ASP A 71 -21.10 -0.62 4.50
C ASP A 71 -21.65 0.62 5.22
N ILE A 72 -22.91 0.92 4.95
CA ILE A 72 -23.64 2.04 5.56
C ILE A 72 -24.67 1.41 6.50
N PRO A 73 -24.47 1.53 7.82
CA PRO A 73 -25.45 1.04 8.79
C PRO A 73 -26.81 1.69 8.50
N SER A 74 -27.87 0.88 8.52
CA SER A 74 -29.22 1.41 8.38
C SER A 74 -29.66 2.07 9.69
N PRO A 75 -30.35 3.21 9.64
CA PRO A 75 -30.92 3.82 10.84
C PRO A 75 -31.88 2.82 11.51
N ASN A 76 -31.66 2.55 12.79
CA ASN A 76 -32.50 1.65 13.55
C ASN A 76 -33.89 2.32 13.71
N PRO A 77 -34.98 1.74 13.18
CA PRO A 77 -36.28 2.41 13.11
C PRO A 77 -36.93 2.65 14.48
N SER A 78 -36.39 2.07 15.56
CA SER A 78 -36.94 2.16 16.91
C SER A 78 -36.70 3.50 17.63
N THR A 79 -35.99 4.44 17.00
CA THR A 79 -35.71 5.77 17.57
C THR A 79 -36.76 6.77 17.08
N THR A 80 -37.99 6.63 17.55
CA THR A 80 -39.07 7.61 17.38
C THR A 80 -38.81 8.82 18.27
N GLY A 81 -37.96 9.74 17.81
CA GLY A 81 -37.79 11.08 18.37
C GLY A 81 -37.81 12.09 17.23
N SER A 82 -38.54 13.19 17.40
CA SER A 82 -38.80 14.23 16.38
C SER A 82 -37.59 15.10 16.03
N GLY A 83 -36.39 14.52 15.98
CA GLY A 83 -35.16 15.17 15.53
C GLY A 83 -34.56 14.38 14.36
N ASP A 84 -33.77 15.06 13.52
CA ASP A 84 -33.04 14.40 12.44
C ASP A 84 -32.24 13.20 13.00
N PRO A 85 -32.27 12.04 12.32
CA PRO A 85 -31.56 10.86 12.79
C PRO A 85 -30.07 11.19 12.93
N PRO A 86 -29.40 10.75 14.02
CA PRO A 86 -27.99 11.04 14.22
C PRO A 86 -27.19 10.51 13.04
N ALA A 87 -26.28 11.34 12.50
CA ALA A 87 -25.41 10.95 11.40
C ALA A 87 -24.64 9.68 11.78
N GLN A 88 -24.84 8.61 11.00
CA GLN A 88 -24.19 7.32 11.25
C GLN A 88 -22.86 7.25 10.52
N ALA A 89 -21.87 6.64 11.17
CA ALA A 89 -20.59 6.37 10.55
C ALA A 89 -20.76 5.42 9.36
N ALA A 90 -19.98 5.63 8.30
CA ALA A 90 -19.95 4.77 7.12
C ALA A 90 -18.60 4.05 7.06
N ARG A 91 -18.59 2.82 6.56
CA ARG A 91 -17.38 2.00 6.49
C ARG A 91 -16.97 1.77 5.05
N ILE A 92 -15.70 2.04 4.76
CA ILE A 92 -15.06 1.68 3.50
C ILE A 92 -14.42 0.31 3.70
N LEU A 93 -14.84 -0.65 2.89
CA LEU A 93 -14.34 -2.01 2.89
C LEU A 93 -13.47 -2.24 1.65
N LEU A 94 -12.39 -2.99 1.82
CA LEU A 94 -11.52 -3.48 0.77
C LEU A 94 -11.55 -4.99 0.79
N ASN A 95 -11.94 -5.64 -0.31
CA ASN A 95 -12.14 -7.09 -0.37
C ASN A 95 -12.99 -7.63 0.81
N GLN A 96 -14.09 -6.93 1.14
CA GLN A 96 -14.99 -7.22 2.27
C GLN A 96 -14.38 -7.06 3.68
N GLN A 97 -13.16 -6.54 3.79
CA GLN A 97 -12.50 -6.27 5.07
C GLN A 97 -12.47 -4.76 5.35
N LEU A 98 -12.67 -4.36 6.61
CA LEU A 98 -12.71 -2.96 7.00
C LEU A 98 -11.36 -2.27 6.73
N LEU A 99 -11.35 -1.26 5.87
CA LEU A 99 -10.20 -0.39 5.65
C LEU A 99 -10.28 0.84 6.56
N LEU A 100 -11.36 1.60 6.45
CA LEU A 100 -11.56 2.87 7.15
C LEU A 100 -13.02 3.04 7.60
N GLU A 101 -13.22 3.55 8.80
CA GLU A 101 -14.52 4.07 9.24
C GLU A 101 -14.51 5.59 9.09
N VAL A 102 -15.52 6.14 8.40
CA VAL A 102 -15.77 7.55 8.18
C VAL A 102 -16.82 8.01 9.19
N THR A 103 -16.42 8.90 10.07
CA THR A 103 -17.18 9.35 11.23
C THR A 103 -17.92 10.67 10.94
N PRO A 104 -18.90 11.06 11.78
CA PRO A 104 -19.50 12.39 11.71
C PRO A 104 -18.48 13.54 11.78
N ALA A 105 -17.41 13.38 12.58
CA ALA A 105 -16.35 14.37 12.67
C ALA A 105 -15.58 14.53 11.35
N ASP A 106 -15.41 13.44 10.58
CA ASP A 106 -14.81 13.52 9.25
C ASP A 106 -15.72 14.27 8.27
N ALA A 107 -17.03 13.99 8.31
CA ALA A 107 -17.99 14.68 7.47
C ALA A 107 -18.00 16.19 7.76
N GLU A 108 -18.02 16.57 9.04
CA GLU A 108 -17.95 17.96 9.48
C GLU A 108 -16.66 18.66 9.02
N ALA A 109 -15.50 18.02 9.22
CA ALA A 109 -14.21 18.56 8.81
C ALA A 109 -14.06 18.75 7.29
N HIS A 110 -14.91 18.09 6.50
CA HIS A 110 -14.96 18.18 5.05
C HIS A 110 -16.21 18.90 4.51
N ALA A 111 -17.04 19.49 5.39
CA ALA A 111 -18.33 20.10 5.05
C ALA A 111 -19.24 19.16 4.22
N ALA A 112 -19.14 17.84 4.46
CA ALA A 112 -19.98 16.85 3.83
C ALA A 112 -21.31 16.72 4.61
N PRO A 113 -22.47 16.56 3.94
CA PRO A 113 -23.77 16.43 4.61
C PRO A 113 -23.85 15.22 5.54
N GLN A 114 -23.29 14.09 5.11
CA GLN A 114 -23.28 12.85 5.88
C GLN A 114 -21.95 12.10 5.70
N PRO A 115 -21.53 11.28 6.69
CA PRO A 115 -20.36 10.41 6.55
C PRO A 115 -20.44 9.48 5.35
N ALA A 116 -21.65 9.02 4.99
CA ALA A 116 -21.88 8.19 3.83
C ALA A 116 -21.48 8.87 2.51
N ASP A 117 -21.73 10.18 2.37
CA ASP A 117 -21.39 10.92 1.15
C ASP A 117 -19.87 11.09 1.01
N LEU A 118 -19.19 11.42 2.12
CA LEU A 118 -17.74 11.50 2.14
C LEU A 118 -17.09 10.12 1.88
N ALA A 119 -17.62 9.07 2.49
CA ALA A 119 -17.17 7.71 2.27
C ALA A 119 -17.32 7.29 0.80
N ARG A 120 -18.41 7.70 0.13
CA ARG A 120 -18.65 7.43 -1.29
C ARG A 120 -17.58 8.08 -2.17
N ILE A 121 -17.25 9.35 -1.92
CA ILE A 121 -16.17 10.07 -2.64
C ILE A 121 -14.83 9.37 -2.45
N TRP A 122 -14.47 9.00 -1.22
CA TRP A 122 -13.21 8.33 -0.94
C TRP A 122 -13.15 6.91 -1.51
N ALA A 123 -14.25 6.16 -1.45
CA ALA A 123 -14.35 4.83 -2.05
C ALA A 123 -14.21 4.88 -3.58
N ASP A 124 -14.83 5.84 -4.25
CA ASP A 124 -14.71 6.02 -5.71
C ASP A 124 -13.27 6.35 -6.11
N ARG A 125 -12.59 7.22 -5.35
CA ARG A 125 -11.16 7.53 -5.57
C ARG A 125 -10.27 6.31 -5.35
N LEU A 126 -10.50 5.56 -4.26
CA LEU A 126 -9.80 4.30 -4.00
C LEU A 126 -10.00 3.32 -5.17
N GLN A 127 -11.25 3.10 -5.60
CA GLN A 127 -11.55 2.17 -6.68
C GLN A 127 -10.90 2.61 -8.00
N THR A 128 -10.91 3.92 -8.29
CA THR A 128 -10.24 4.48 -9.47
C THR A 128 -8.74 4.17 -9.46
N VAL A 129 -8.07 4.41 -8.33
CA VAL A 129 -6.65 4.09 -8.15
C VAL A 129 -6.41 2.58 -8.31
N PHE A 130 -7.18 1.72 -7.66
CA PHE A 130 -7.02 0.27 -7.78
C PHE A 130 -7.37 -0.27 -9.17
N ASN A 131 -8.15 0.45 -9.97
CA ASN A 131 -8.44 0.09 -11.36
C ASN A 131 -7.29 0.39 -12.31
N GLN A 132 -6.34 1.26 -11.92
CA GLN A 132 -5.14 1.54 -12.70
C GLN A 132 -4.10 0.43 -12.53
N GLU A 133 -3.58 -0.09 -13.64
CA GLU A 133 -2.57 -1.15 -13.62
C GLU A 133 -1.27 -0.72 -12.95
N SER A 134 -0.79 0.50 -13.24
CA SER A 134 0.44 1.06 -12.65
C SER A 134 0.34 1.14 -11.12
N SER A 135 -0.79 1.62 -10.61
CA SER A 135 -1.07 1.75 -9.18
C SER A 135 -1.14 0.37 -8.50
N ARG A 136 -1.81 -0.61 -9.13
CA ARG A 136 -1.77 -2.01 -8.65
C ARG A 136 -0.35 -2.54 -8.62
N GLN A 137 0.40 -2.42 -9.71
CA GLN A 137 1.77 -2.89 -9.77
C GLN A 137 2.59 -2.26 -8.63
N GLN A 138 2.49 -0.96 -8.41
CA GLN A 138 3.23 -0.27 -7.34
C GLN A 138 2.87 -0.78 -5.94
N LEU A 139 1.57 -1.02 -5.68
CA LEU A 139 1.09 -1.54 -4.40
C LEU A 139 1.51 -2.99 -4.14
N PHE A 140 1.48 -3.83 -5.18
CA PHE A 140 1.75 -5.26 -5.07
C PHE A 140 3.22 -5.64 -5.30
N LEU A 141 4.02 -4.76 -5.91
CA LEU A 141 5.41 -5.06 -6.28
C LEU A 141 6.24 -5.47 -5.07
N GLY A 142 6.22 -4.66 -4.01
CA GLY A 142 7.02 -4.87 -2.82
C GLY A 142 6.30 -5.60 -1.68
N LEU A 143 5.08 -6.08 -1.93
CA LEU A 143 4.24 -6.64 -0.89
C LEU A 143 4.81 -7.98 -0.40
N GLY A 144 5.15 -8.06 0.89
CA GLY A 144 5.81 -9.23 1.47
C GLY A 144 7.29 -9.37 1.12
N LEU A 145 7.91 -8.34 0.52
CA LEU A 145 9.34 -8.29 0.24
C LEU A 145 10.02 -7.22 1.10
N PRO A 146 11.26 -7.40 1.56
CA PRO A 146 11.98 -6.41 2.34
C PRO A 146 12.40 -5.21 1.47
N PRO A 147 12.45 -3.98 1.98
CA PRO A 147 12.90 -2.83 1.18
C PRO A 147 14.40 -2.89 0.85
N HIS A 148 15.17 -3.64 1.63
CA HIS A 148 16.61 -3.81 1.48
C HIS A 148 16.99 -5.27 1.68
N LEU A 149 18.01 -5.73 0.97
CA LEU A 149 18.64 -7.03 1.19
C LEU A 149 20.10 -6.81 1.52
N THR A 150 20.61 -7.52 2.53
CA THR A 150 22.04 -7.57 2.81
C THR A 150 22.59 -8.92 2.39
N TRP A 151 23.56 -8.93 1.48
CA TRP A 151 24.20 -10.16 1.02
C TRP A 151 25.69 -9.94 0.76
N GLN A 152 26.51 -10.82 1.34
CA GLN A 152 27.98 -10.72 1.31
C GLN A 152 28.51 -9.31 1.66
N GLY A 153 27.92 -8.69 2.68
CA GLY A 153 28.30 -7.33 3.13
C GLY A 153 27.82 -6.18 2.24
N ARG A 154 27.13 -6.46 1.12
CA ARG A 154 26.53 -5.45 0.25
C ARG A 154 25.05 -5.23 0.57
N LEU A 155 24.62 -3.97 0.53
CA LEU A 155 23.23 -3.57 0.78
C LEU A 155 22.54 -3.28 -0.56
N TYR A 156 21.64 -4.15 -0.98
CA TYR A 156 20.79 -3.92 -2.14
C TYR A 156 19.49 -3.22 -1.74
N ARG A 157 19.02 -2.34 -2.61
CA ARG A 157 17.77 -1.59 -2.50
C ARG A 157 16.77 -2.10 -3.51
N ARG A 158 15.53 -2.30 -3.07
CA ARG A 158 14.46 -2.72 -3.96
C ARG A 158 14.15 -1.61 -4.97
N ALA A 159 14.08 -1.95 -6.25
CA ALA A 159 13.64 -1.06 -7.31
C ALA A 159 12.12 -0.82 -7.27
N GLU A 160 11.67 0.27 -7.89
CA GLU A 160 10.25 0.69 -7.89
C GLU A 160 9.41 0.01 -8.96
N ARG A 161 10.02 -0.80 -9.84
CA ARG A 161 9.34 -1.48 -10.95
C ARG A 161 9.75 -2.94 -11.03
N ALA A 162 8.80 -3.80 -11.41
CA ALA A 162 9.10 -5.19 -11.76
C ALA A 162 9.96 -5.23 -13.03
N ALA A 163 10.82 -6.23 -13.12
CA ALA A 163 11.44 -6.62 -14.37
C ALA A 163 10.46 -7.50 -15.17
N ALA A 164 10.43 -7.29 -16.49
CA ALA A 164 9.75 -8.21 -17.39
C ALA A 164 10.45 -9.57 -17.35
N ASP A 165 9.69 -10.66 -17.33
CA ASP A 165 10.25 -11.99 -17.45
C ASP A 165 10.79 -12.18 -18.88
N THR A 166 12.12 -12.10 -19.03
CA THR A 166 12.81 -12.31 -20.30
C THR A 166 13.12 -13.80 -20.55
N GLY A 167 12.77 -14.70 -19.62
CA GLY A 167 13.18 -16.10 -19.64
C GLY A 167 14.66 -16.31 -19.31
N ARG A 168 15.33 -15.29 -18.73
CA ARG A 168 16.78 -15.29 -18.46
C ARG A 168 17.14 -15.23 -16.98
N PHE A 169 16.14 -15.29 -16.11
CA PHE A 169 16.33 -15.34 -14.66
C PHE A 169 16.58 -16.78 -14.22
N VAL A 170 17.67 -17.00 -13.50
CA VAL A 170 18.02 -18.31 -12.93
C VAL A 170 18.25 -18.22 -11.44
N THR A 171 18.21 -19.38 -10.78
CA THR A 171 18.47 -19.52 -9.35
C THR A 171 19.16 -20.85 -9.06
N ASP A 172 20.09 -20.87 -8.11
CA ASP A 172 20.64 -22.10 -7.51
C ASP A 172 19.85 -22.55 -6.27
N GLY A 173 18.84 -21.79 -5.86
CA GLY A 173 18.10 -22.00 -4.61
C GLY A 173 18.67 -21.27 -3.39
N THR A 174 19.72 -20.45 -3.56
CA THR A 174 20.23 -19.56 -2.53
C THR A 174 19.11 -18.66 -2.00
N ARG A 175 19.09 -18.49 -0.68
CA ARG A 175 18.09 -17.66 0.01
C ARG A 175 18.74 -16.52 0.77
N ILE A 176 18.12 -15.34 0.72
CA ILE A 176 18.41 -14.19 1.58
C ILE A 176 17.12 -13.83 2.31
N GLN A 177 17.14 -13.85 3.64
CA GLN A 177 15.96 -13.53 4.46
C GLN A 177 14.73 -14.34 4.03
N ASP A 178 14.90 -15.65 3.88
CA ASP A 178 13.90 -16.63 3.42
C ASP A 178 13.41 -16.51 1.97
N HIS A 179 13.85 -15.51 1.21
CA HIS A 179 13.51 -15.35 -0.20
C HIS A 179 14.54 -16.00 -1.12
N VAL A 180 14.07 -16.78 -2.09
CA VAL A 180 14.91 -17.34 -3.16
C VAL A 180 15.39 -16.21 -4.06
N VAL A 181 16.71 -16.19 -4.29
CA VAL A 181 17.38 -15.18 -5.09
C VAL A 181 17.49 -15.64 -6.53
N TYR A 182 17.17 -14.74 -7.45
CA TYR A 182 17.36 -14.91 -8.88
C TYR A 182 18.37 -13.87 -9.40
N TRP A 183 19.04 -14.20 -10.49
CA TRP A 183 19.91 -13.29 -11.23
C TRP A 183 19.74 -13.51 -12.73
N GLU A 184 20.09 -12.48 -13.51
CA GLU A 184 20.00 -12.54 -14.97
C GLU A 184 21.29 -13.10 -15.57
N ILE A 185 21.15 -13.96 -16.58
CA ILE A 185 22.27 -14.49 -17.34
C ILE A 185 22.75 -13.44 -18.36
N PRO A 186 24.07 -13.17 -18.48
CA PRO A 186 24.61 -12.23 -19.47
C PRO A 186 24.18 -12.52 -20.90
N SER A 187 23.91 -11.47 -21.69
CA SER A 187 23.56 -11.57 -23.12
C SER A 187 24.63 -12.32 -23.93
N GLY A 188 24.24 -13.45 -24.53
CA GLY A 188 25.13 -14.30 -25.32
C GLY A 188 25.31 -15.73 -24.76
N GLU A 189 24.95 -15.95 -23.49
CA GLU A 189 24.91 -17.29 -22.89
C GLU A 189 23.52 -17.92 -23.06
N ASN A 190 23.49 -19.21 -23.43
CA ASN A 190 22.25 -19.96 -23.61
C ASN A 190 21.78 -20.51 -22.25
N PRO A 191 20.59 -20.09 -21.75
CA PRO A 191 20.06 -20.55 -20.47
C PRO A 191 19.78 -22.06 -20.42
N PHE A 192 19.75 -22.74 -21.56
CA PHE A 192 19.50 -24.18 -21.66
C PHE A 192 20.76 -25.02 -21.83
N ASP A 193 21.94 -24.39 -22.00
CA ASP A 193 23.23 -25.10 -22.18
C ASP A 193 23.99 -25.29 -20.85
N PHE A 194 23.36 -24.99 -19.71
CA PHE A 194 23.94 -25.28 -18.40
C PHE A 194 23.97 -26.80 -18.17
N THR A 195 25.12 -27.43 -18.44
CA THR A 195 25.41 -28.81 -18.04
C THR A 195 25.46 -28.96 -16.52
N ASP A 196 25.83 -27.89 -15.82
CA ASP A 196 25.85 -27.79 -14.36
C ASP A 196 24.85 -26.72 -13.89
N LYS A 197 24.23 -26.94 -12.72
CA LYS A 197 23.27 -25.98 -12.14
C LYS A 197 23.92 -24.58 -12.05
N PRO A 198 23.32 -23.52 -12.64
CA PRO A 198 23.93 -22.19 -12.64
C PRO A 198 24.10 -21.73 -11.20
N THR A 199 25.32 -21.33 -10.83
CA THR A 199 25.67 -20.86 -9.48
C THR A 199 25.71 -19.35 -9.42
N LEU A 200 25.24 -18.78 -8.31
CA LEU A 200 25.30 -17.34 -8.09
C LEU A 200 26.77 -16.87 -8.09
N SER A 201 27.07 -15.86 -8.90
CA SER A 201 28.46 -15.42 -9.14
C SER A 201 29.14 -14.85 -7.89
N ASP A 202 30.45 -15.10 -7.80
CA ASP A 202 31.39 -14.42 -6.91
C ASP A 202 32.44 -13.70 -7.78
N PRO A 203 32.45 -12.35 -7.84
CA PRO A 203 31.75 -11.42 -6.95
C PRO A 203 30.22 -11.35 -7.17
N PRO A 204 29.47 -10.89 -6.15
CA PRO A 204 28.04 -10.58 -6.23
C PRO A 204 27.65 -9.77 -7.47
N PRO A 205 26.61 -10.17 -8.24
CA PRO A 205 26.09 -9.35 -9.34
C PRO A 205 25.55 -8.01 -8.85
N GLU A 206 25.53 -7.00 -9.72
CA GLU A 206 25.00 -5.66 -9.40
C GLU A 206 23.49 -5.64 -9.15
N ARG A 207 22.78 -6.62 -9.71
CA ARG A 207 21.33 -6.76 -9.57
C ARG A 207 20.98 -8.19 -9.16
N LEU A 208 20.15 -8.28 -8.13
CA LEU A 208 19.48 -9.49 -7.71
C LEU A 208 17.98 -9.33 -7.94
N PHE A 209 17.26 -10.44 -8.00
CA PHE A 209 15.82 -10.41 -8.18
C PHE A 209 15.16 -11.34 -7.17
N LEU A 210 14.07 -10.88 -6.56
CA LEU A 210 13.18 -11.72 -5.78
C LEU A 210 11.86 -11.88 -6.53
N LEU A 211 11.23 -13.05 -6.41
CA LEU A 211 9.85 -13.20 -6.88
C LEU A 211 8.88 -12.68 -5.83
N ASN A 212 8.00 -11.76 -6.21
CA ASN A 212 6.87 -11.41 -5.37
C ASN A 212 5.80 -12.52 -5.38
N ARG A 213 4.77 -12.36 -4.55
CA ARG A 213 3.63 -13.30 -4.48
C ARG A 213 2.87 -13.50 -5.80
N HIS A 214 2.99 -12.56 -6.74
CA HIS A 214 2.36 -12.61 -8.07
C HIS A 214 3.31 -13.14 -9.15
N ARG A 215 4.43 -13.74 -8.75
CA ARG A 215 5.45 -14.30 -9.65
C ARG A 215 6.06 -13.27 -10.61
N GLN A 216 6.17 -12.02 -10.16
CA GLN A 216 6.90 -10.98 -10.87
C GLN A 216 8.30 -10.85 -10.27
N PHE A 217 9.30 -10.66 -11.12
CA PHE A 217 10.68 -10.42 -10.69
C PHE A 217 10.83 -8.98 -10.21
N VAL A 218 11.27 -8.82 -8.96
CA VAL A 218 11.47 -7.54 -8.29
C VAL A 218 12.97 -7.29 -8.15
N PRO A 219 13.52 -6.29 -8.85
CA PRO A 219 14.94 -6.01 -8.80
C PRO A 219 15.39 -5.45 -7.45
N TYR A 220 16.60 -5.83 -7.07
CA TYR A 220 17.37 -5.33 -5.95
C TYR A 220 18.74 -4.90 -6.46
N GLU A 221 19.08 -3.64 -6.28
CA GLU A 221 20.22 -2.98 -6.90
C GLU A 221 21.15 -2.42 -5.83
N LEU A 222 22.47 -2.44 -6.07
CA LEU A 222 23.46 -1.89 -5.15
C LEU A 222 23.30 -0.38 -4.91
#